data_AF-A0A4Y1ZFY5-F1
#
_entry.id   AF-A0A4Y1ZFY5-F1
#
_cell.length_a   1.000
_cell.length_b   1.000
_cell.length_c   1.000
_cell.angle_alpha   90.00
_cell.angle_beta   90.00
_cell.angle_gamma   90.00
#
_symmetry.space_group_name_H-M   'P 1'
#
loop_
_entity.id
_entity.type
_entity.pdbx_description
1 polymer ?
#
loop_
_entity_poly.entity_id
_entity_poly.type
_entity_poly.pdbx_seq_one_letter_code
_entity_poly.pdbx_strand_id
1 'polypeptide(L)'
;MIIGITLIPVAVNNLGGGVGVKDFGSPQNLTLGFGVLALIILMNRFFKGFMQTISILLSIVVGTLAAAFMGKVDFSSVGQSGWFSLIAPFSFGAPTFSS
;
A
#
# COMPACT_ATOMS: atom_id res chain seq x y z
N MET A 1 -9.59 17.28 11.79
CA MET A 1 -10.08 16.63 10.55
C MET A 1 -9.50 17.23 9.26
N ILE A 2 -8.41 17.99 9.29
CA ILE A 2 -7.75 18.51 8.06
C ILE A 2 -6.80 17.47 7.45
N ILE A 3 -6.03 16.78 8.30
CA ILE A 3 -5.06 15.75 7.88
C ILE A 3 -5.76 14.60 7.13
N GLY A 4 -6.98 14.22 7.51
CA GLY A 4 -7.71 13.14 6.83
C GLY A 4 -8.09 13.51 5.39
N ILE A 5 -8.55 14.74 5.17
CA ILE A 5 -9.00 15.22 3.85
C ILE A 5 -7.80 15.36 2.89
N THR A 6 -6.64 15.77 3.39
CA THR A 6 -5.41 15.88 2.58
C THR A 6 -4.82 14.53 2.19
N LEU A 7 -5.19 13.44 2.88
CA LEU A 7 -4.74 12.08 2.58
C LEU A 7 -5.63 11.34 1.57
N ILE A 8 -6.89 11.75 1.39
CA ILE A 8 -7.80 11.20 0.37
C ILE A 8 -7.15 11.16 -1.03
N PRO A 9 -6.59 12.28 -1.55
CA PRO A 9 -5.98 12.25 -2.89
C PRO A 9 -4.79 11.31 -2.96
N VAL A 10 -3.99 11.16 -1.91
CA VAL A 10 -2.88 10.20 -1.87
C VAL A 10 -3.40 8.77 -1.96
N ALA A 11 -4.46 8.44 -1.23
CA ALA A 11 -5.09 7.12 -1.28
C ALA A 11 -5.66 6.81 -2.68
N VAL A 12 -6.34 7.77 -3.31
CA VAL A 12 -6.88 7.62 -4.68
C VAL A 12 -5.77 7.42 -5.70
N ASN A 13 -4.67 8.18 -5.59
CA ASN A 13 -3.53 8.01 -6.47
C ASN A 13 -2.85 6.65 -6.29
N ASN A 14 -2.74 6.15 -5.05
CA ASN A 14 -2.22 4.82 -4.77
C ASN A 14 -3.11 3.72 -5.35
N LEU A 15 -4.44 3.86 -5.27
CA LEU A 15 -5.39 2.93 -5.90
C LEU A 15 -5.27 2.93 -7.44
N GLY A 16 -4.96 4.08 -8.04
CA GLY A 16 -4.68 4.19 -9.48
C GLY A 16 -3.37 3.53 -9.92
N GLY A 17 -2.50 3.11 -8.99
CA GLY A 17 -1.19 2.52 -9.27
C GLY A 17 0.01 3.43 -8.99
N GLY A 18 -0.20 4.61 -8.40
CA GLY A 18 0.84 5.56 -8.01
C GLY A 18 0.89 6.81 -8.88
N VAL A 19 1.29 7.95 -8.30
CA VAL A 19 1.40 9.22 -9.04
C VAL A 19 2.51 9.12 -10.09
N GLY A 20 2.20 9.37 -11.37
CA GLY A 20 3.22 9.50 -12.43
C GLY A 20 3.66 8.20 -13.13
N VAL A 21 3.02 7.05 -12.86
CA VAL A 21 3.25 5.83 -13.65
C VAL A 21 2.45 5.84 -14.96
N LYS A 22 3.04 5.32 -16.05
CA LYS A 22 2.38 5.18 -17.36
C LYS A 22 1.07 4.37 -17.31
N ASP A 23 0.95 3.48 -16.33
CA ASP A 23 -0.22 2.61 -16.12
C ASP A 23 -1.20 3.16 -15.06
N PHE A 24 -1.18 4.48 -14.82
CA PHE A 24 -2.12 5.12 -13.90
C PHE A 24 -3.56 4.90 -14.36
N GLY A 25 -4.38 4.28 -13.52
CA GLY A 25 -5.74 3.89 -13.89
C GLY A 25 -5.79 2.78 -14.94
N SER A 26 -4.73 1.97 -15.10
CA SER A 26 -4.82 0.76 -15.91
C SER A 26 -5.93 -0.16 -15.39
N PRO A 27 -6.66 -0.89 -16.27
CA PRO A 27 -7.69 -1.83 -15.86
C PRO A 27 -7.20 -2.82 -14.79
N GLN A 28 -5.93 -3.21 -14.85
CA GLN A 28 -5.27 -4.10 -13.90
C GLN A 28 -5.20 -3.49 -12.49
N ASN A 29 -4.74 -2.24 -12.38
CA ASN A 29 -4.64 -1.55 -11.08
C ASN A 29 -6.03 -1.29 -10.48
N LEU A 30 -6.98 -0.85 -11.31
CA LEU A 30 -8.35 -0.63 -10.88
C LEU A 30 -9.00 -1.93 -10.41
N THR A 31 -8.86 -3.03 -11.16
CA THR A 31 -9.46 -4.32 -10.78
C THR A 31 -8.84 -4.87 -9.49
N LEU A 32 -7.54 -4.69 -9.26
CA LEU A 32 -6.90 -5.00 -7.98
C LEU A 32 -7.45 -4.15 -6.84
N GLY A 33 -7.43 -2.82 -7.00
CA GLY A 33 -7.88 -1.89 -5.97
C GLY A 33 -9.34 -2.12 -5.61
N PHE A 34 -10.21 -2.27 -6.61
CA PHE A 34 -11.62 -2.63 -6.41
C PHE A 34 -11.80 -4.02 -5.82
N GLY A 35 -10.99 -5.01 -6.22
CA GLY A 35 -11.02 -6.35 -5.65
C GLY A 35 -10.69 -6.37 -4.16
N VAL A 36 -9.65 -5.65 -3.75
CA VAL A 36 -9.28 -5.48 -2.34
C VAL A 36 -10.38 -4.73 -1.59
N LEU A 37 -10.92 -3.64 -2.14
CA LEU A 37 -12.02 -2.90 -1.52
C LEU A 37 -13.27 -3.78 -1.34
N ALA A 38 -13.65 -4.56 -2.35
CA ALA A 38 -14.77 -5.48 -2.27
C ALA A 38 -14.53 -6.54 -1.18
N LEU A 39 -13.31 -7.05 -1.08
CA LEU A 39 -12.92 -8.02 -0.05
C LEU A 39 -13.01 -7.41 1.35
N ILE A 40 -12.52 -6.18 1.54
CA ILE A 40 -12.63 -5.44 2.80
C ILE A 40 -14.11 -5.25 3.18
N ILE A 41 -14.97 -4.85 2.23
CA ILE A 41 -16.40 -4.65 2.49
C ILE A 41 -17.08 -5.97 2.87
N LEU A 42 -16.79 -7.06 2.15
CA LEU A 42 -17.30 -8.40 2.46
C LEU A 42 -16.88 -8.82 3.87
N MET A 43 -15.58 -8.74 4.17
CA MET A 43 -15.03 -9.04 5.49
C MET A 43 -15.67 -8.18 6.60
N ASN A 44 -15.77 -6.87 6.40
CA ASN A 44 -16.37 -5.97 7.39
C ASN A 44 -17.87 -6.26 7.60
N ARG A 45 -18.57 -6.71 6.55
CA ARG A 45 -19.99 -7.06 6.63
C ARG A 45 -20.23 -8.36 7.38
N PHE A 46 -19.37 -9.37 7.19
CA PHE A 46 -19.54 -10.69 7.82
C PHE A 46 -18.97 -10.78 9.24
N PHE A 47 -17.94 -10.00 9.57
CA PHE A 47 -17.25 -10.08 10.86
C PHE A 47 -17.50 -8.82 11.69
N LYS A 48 -17.98 -8.99 12.93
CA LYS A 48 -18.21 -7.91 13.90
C LYS A 48 -17.44 -8.17 15.20
N GLY A 49 -16.98 -7.11 15.87
CA GLY A 49 -16.25 -7.22 17.14
C GLY A 49 -14.81 -7.70 16.97
N PHE A 50 -14.32 -8.58 17.84
CA PHE A 50 -12.93 -9.08 17.82
C PHE A 50 -12.54 -9.72 16.48
N MET A 51 -13.49 -10.38 15.81
CA MET A 51 -13.24 -11.00 14.52
C MET A 51 -12.92 -9.97 13.42
N GLN A 52 -13.37 -8.72 13.54
CA GLN A 52 -13.13 -7.66 12.57
C GLN A 52 -11.64 -7.28 12.47
N THR A 53 -10.92 -7.29 13.59
CA THR A 53 -9.46 -7.03 13.60
C THR A 53 -8.71 -8.10 12.83
N ILE A 54 -9.08 -9.38 13.02
CA ILE A 54 -8.50 -10.52 12.31
C ILE A 54 -8.85 -10.46 10.82
N SER A 55 -10.08 -10.07 10.49
CA SER A 55 -10.53 -9.89 9.11
C SER A 55 -9.75 -8.83 8.35
N ILE A 56 -9.40 -7.70 8.99
CA ILE A 56 -8.54 -6.68 8.37
C ILE A 56 -7.17 -7.26 8.06
N LEU A 57 -6.58 -8.00 9.01
CA LEU A 57 -5.29 -8.65 8.82
C LEU A 57 -5.32 -9.65 7.65
N LEU A 58 -6.36 -10.51 7.61
CA LEU A 58 -6.60 -11.43 6.50
C LEU A 58 -6.77 -10.71 5.17
N SER A 59 -7.50 -9.59 5.16
CA SER A 59 -7.71 -8.80 3.93
C SER A 59 -6.41 -8.23 3.38
N ILE A 60 -5.51 -7.79 4.25
CA ILE A 60 -4.17 -7.33 3.85
C ILE A 60 -3.38 -8.47 3.24
N VAL A 61 -3.34 -9.63 3.90
CA VAL A 61 -2.64 -10.83 3.38
C VAL A 61 -3.17 -11.23 2.00
N VAL A 62 -4.50 -11.34 1.86
CA VAL A 62 -5.12 -11.70 0.58
C VAL A 62 -4.89 -10.62 -0.48
N GLY A 63 -4.94 -9.34 -0.12
CA GLY A 63 -4.64 -8.24 -1.03
C GLY A 63 -3.20 -8.25 -1.54
N THR A 64 -2.23 -8.52 -0.67
CA THR A 64 -0.82 -8.69 -1.04
C THR A 64 -0.62 -9.91 -1.95
N LEU A 65 -1.29 -11.03 -1.66
CA LEU A 65 -1.26 -12.22 -2.52
C LEU A 65 -1.85 -11.93 -3.90
N ALA A 66 -3.00 -11.27 -3.98
CA ALA A 66 -3.61 -10.87 -5.25
C ALA A 66 -2.68 -9.95 -6.07
N ALA A 67 -2.03 -8.99 -5.41
CA ALA A 67 -1.02 -8.14 -6.05
C ALA A 67 0.19 -8.96 -6.56
N ALA A 68 0.63 -9.97 -5.80
CA ALA A 68 1.73 -10.84 -6.19
C ALA A 68 1.37 -11.69 -7.42
N PHE A 69 0.16 -12.25 -7.48
CA PHE A 69 -0.33 -12.98 -8.66
C PHE A 69 -0.41 -12.12 -9.92
N MET A 70 -0.65 -10.81 -9.77
CA MET A 70 -0.65 -9.87 -10.89
C MET A 70 0.74 -9.35 -11.28
N GLY A 71 1.81 -9.91 -10.71
CA GLY A 71 3.20 -9.56 -11.06
C GLY A 71 3.60 -8.14 -10.67
N LYS A 72 2.80 -7.47 -9.84
CA LYS A 72 3.03 -6.10 -9.36
C LYS A 72 3.87 -6.06 -8.08
N VAL A 73 4.20 -7.21 -7.50
CA VAL A 73 5.03 -7.31 -6.30
C VAL A 73 6.46 -7.59 -6.70
N ASP A 74 7.32 -6.61 -6.45
CA ASP A 74 8.76 -6.75 -6.58
C ASP A 74 9.34 -7.31 -5.27
N PHE A 75 9.73 -8.59 -5.30
CA PHE A 75 10.39 -9.25 -4.16
C PHE A 75 11.92 -9.06 -4.16
N SER A 76 12.50 -8.44 -5.18
CA SER A 76 13.95 -8.19 -5.31
C SER A 76 14.46 -7.29 -4.18
N SER A 77 13.64 -6.31 -3.78
CA SER A 77 13.96 -5.39 -2.68
C SER A 77 14.08 -6.09 -1.31
N VAL A 78 13.35 -7.19 -1.11
CA VAL A 78 13.35 -7.94 0.16
C VAL A 78 14.58 -8.85 0.27
N GLY A 79 15.08 -9.33 -0.87
CA GLY A 79 16.30 -10.15 -0.93
C GLY A 79 17.61 -9.34 -0.89
N GLN A 80 17.59 -8.07 -1.34
CA GLN A 80 18.76 -7.18 -1.30
C GLN A 80 18.89 -6.39 0.01
N SER A 81 17.84 -6.30 0.82
CA SER A 81 17.95 -5.80 2.19
C SER A 81 18.73 -6.84 3.00
N GLY A 82 20.05 -6.71 3.04
CA GLY A 82 20.87 -7.42 4.01
C GLY A 82 20.21 -7.31 5.39
N TRP A 83 20.18 -8.40 6.15
CA TRP A 83 19.59 -8.43 7.50
C TRP A 83 20.03 -7.24 8.38
N PHE A 84 21.20 -6.67 8.05
CA PHE A 84 21.66 -5.34 8.44
C PHE A 84 21.57 -4.35 7.29
N SER A 85 20.43 -3.67 7.15
CA SER A 85 20.41 -2.36 6.52
C SER A 85 20.99 -1.38 7.53
N LEU A 86 22.31 -1.12 7.48
CA LEU A 86 22.89 0.05 8.12
C LEU A 86 22.17 1.26 7.51
N ILE A 87 21.16 1.76 8.21
CA ILE A 87 20.53 3.04 7.90
C ILE A 87 21.69 4.01 7.80
N ALA A 88 22.05 4.42 6.58
CA ALA A 88 23.00 5.49 6.41
C ALA A 88 22.39 6.68 7.17
N PRO A 89 23.03 7.22 8.21
CA PRO A 89 22.44 8.26 9.06
C PRO A 89 22.20 9.60 8.33
N PHE A 90 22.29 9.60 7.00
CA PHE A 90 22.18 10.74 6.09
C PHE A 90 21.33 10.46 4.83
N SER A 91 20.43 9.46 4.82
CA SER A 91 19.51 9.24 3.68
C SER A 91 18.53 10.40 3.41
N PHE A 92 18.47 11.39 4.30
CA PHE A 92 17.66 12.62 4.15
C PHE A 92 18.48 13.89 3.83
N GLY A 93 19.79 13.78 3.56
CA GLY A 93 20.68 14.92 3.32
C GLY A 93 21.23 15.56 4.60
N ALA A 94 22.42 16.19 4.51
CA ALA A 94 23.00 16.95 5.61
C ALA A 94 22.15 18.21 5.90
N PRO A 95 21.93 18.60 7.18
CA PRO A 95 21.18 19.81 7.50
C PRO A 95 21.92 21.05 6.96
N THR A 96 21.41 21.62 5.87
CA THR A 96 21.91 22.91 5.36
C THR A 96 21.20 24.03 6.11
N PHE A 97 21.92 24.66 7.03
CA PHE A 97 21.49 25.92 7.62
C PHE A 97 21.78 27.03 6.61
N SER A 98 20.75 27.47 5.88
CA SER A 98 20.86 28.74 5.15
C SER A 98 20.76 29.87 6.18
N SER A 99 21.88 30.58 6.38
CA SER A 99 21.93 31.86 7.10
C SER A 99 21.29 32.98 6.28
#